data_AF-A0A6I7PW36-F1
#
_entry.id   AF-A0A6I7PW36-F1
#
_cell.length_a   1.000
_cell.length_b   1.000
_cell.length_c   1.000
_cell.angle_alpha   90.00
_cell.angle_beta   90.00
_cell.angle_gamma   90.00
#
_symmetry.space_group_name_H-M   'P 1'
#
loop_
_entity.id
_entity.type
_entity.pdbx_description
1 polymer ?
#
loop_
_entity_poly.entity_id
_entity_poly.type
_entity_poly.pdbx_seq_one_letter_code
_entity_poly.pdbx_strand_id
1 'polypeptide(L)'
;MSQNQRMDSFVDSVRDAMVRGFSQEDLFLLVLIMGACIGGGLLISWTYQKRYRIRRNVYYLWRRMRGRTQSESFRRDLQIPVLIVTAAAARPSHRSHTVDISRGGMYIKTPQPYPLSSSFQFRLLLDPEPPLEGIALVRWVQGEESPTHPKGMGVEFVDLSPRDKNRLRKIVKSRQKQKKKRPLNARGA
;
A
#
# COMPACT_ATOMS: atom_id res chain seq x y z
N MET A 1 -12.32 23.82 43.76
CA MET A 1 -13.34 22.77 43.52
C MET A 1 -12.58 21.49 43.16
N SER A 2 -12.53 20.51 44.07
CA SER A 2 -11.64 19.34 43.93
C SER A 2 -12.23 18.29 42.97
N GLN A 3 -11.38 17.48 42.34
CA GLN A 3 -11.85 16.43 41.41
C GLN A 3 -12.82 15.43 42.05
N ASN A 4 -12.67 15.16 43.36
CA ASN A 4 -13.54 14.25 44.08
C ASN A 4 -14.99 14.75 44.10
N GLN A 5 -15.21 16.05 44.29
CA GLN A 5 -16.56 16.62 44.27
C GLN A 5 -17.26 16.48 42.91
N ARG A 6 -16.52 16.49 41.79
CA ARG A 6 -17.10 16.24 40.46
C ARG A 6 -17.46 14.77 40.27
N MET A 7 -16.60 13.86 40.72
CA MET A 7 -16.84 12.42 40.60
C MET A 7 -18.07 12.01 41.42
N ASP A 8 -18.16 12.49 42.66
CA ASP A 8 -19.27 12.18 43.56
C ASP A 8 -20.59 12.72 43.00
N SER A 9 -20.61 13.96 42.48
CA SER A 9 -21.81 14.54 41.85
C SER A 9 -22.26 13.79 40.58
N PHE A 10 -21.31 13.21 39.83
CA PHE A 10 -21.63 12.40 38.66
C PHE A 10 -22.22 11.05 39.07
N VAL A 11 -21.62 10.37 40.05
CA VAL A 11 -22.10 9.08 40.56
C VAL A 11 -23.49 9.24 41.18
N ASP A 12 -23.73 10.30 41.95
CA ASP A 12 -25.04 10.57 42.55
C ASP A 12 -26.10 10.89 41.48
N SER A 13 -25.74 11.62 40.43
CA SER A 13 -26.64 11.88 39.29
C SER A 13 -26.98 10.61 38.52
N VAL A 14 -26.01 9.70 38.32
CA VAL A 14 -26.25 8.40 37.67
C VAL A 14 -27.13 7.49 38.54
N ARG A 15 -26.94 7.52 39.86
CA ARG A 15 -27.74 6.76 40.81
C ARG A 15 -29.18 7.25 40.89
N ASP A 16 -29.38 8.57 40.95
CA ASP A 16 -30.72 9.17 40.97
C ASP A 16 -31.47 8.93 39.65
N ALA A 17 -30.77 8.98 38.51
CA ALA A 17 -31.33 8.61 37.21
C ALA A 17 -31.73 7.12 37.13
N MET A 18 -30.95 6.21 37.74
CA MET A 18 -31.31 4.78 37.78
C MET A 18 -32.50 4.48 38.70
N VAL A 19 -32.69 5.23 39.79
CA VAL A 19 -33.78 5.00 40.76
C VAL A 19 -35.13 5.54 40.27
N ARG A 20 -35.14 6.64 39.50
CA ARG A 20 -36.40 7.30 39.04
C ARG A 20 -37.07 6.64 37.84
N GLY A 21 -36.45 5.62 37.24
CA GLY A 21 -36.91 5.02 35.99
C GLY A 21 -36.65 5.96 34.80
N PHE A 22 -36.07 5.42 33.73
CA PHE A 22 -35.76 6.22 32.54
C PHE A 22 -37.06 6.72 31.90
N SER A 23 -37.18 8.04 31.72
CA SER A 23 -38.30 8.63 31.01
C SER A 23 -38.21 8.31 29.51
N GLN A 24 -39.31 8.46 28.77
CA GLN A 24 -39.31 8.28 27.31
C GLN A 24 -38.24 9.15 26.62
N GLU A 25 -38.06 10.39 27.09
CA GLU A 25 -37.10 11.34 26.54
C GLU A 25 -35.63 10.91 26.74
N ASP A 26 -35.32 10.33 27.91
CA ASP A 26 -33.97 9.81 28.19
C ASP A 26 -33.64 8.61 27.29
N LEU A 27 -34.64 7.78 27.03
CA LEU A 27 -34.51 6.65 26.11
C LEU A 27 -34.24 7.13 24.68
N PHE A 28 -34.94 8.17 24.21
CA PHE A 28 -34.69 8.76 22.89
C PHE A 28 -33.29 9.35 22.76
N LEU A 29 -32.82 10.07 23.78
CA LEU A 29 -31.47 10.64 23.80
C LEU A 29 -30.39 9.55 23.76
N LEU A 30 -30.54 8.47 24.52
CA LEU A 30 -29.61 7.33 24.50
C LEU A 30 -29.58 6.67 23.12
N VAL A 31 -30.73 6.46 22.47
CA VAL A 31 -30.81 5.89 21.12
C VAL A 31 -30.13 6.80 20.09
N LEU A 32 -30.29 8.12 20.20
CA LEU A 32 -29.62 9.09 19.31
C LEU A 32 -28.10 9.06 19.46
N ILE A 33 -27.59 9.03 20.69
CA ILE A 33 -26.15 8.96 20.96
C ILE A 33 -25.57 7.63 20.44
N MET A 34 -26.25 6.52 20.73
CA MET A 34 -25.84 5.20 20.25
C MET A 34 -25.84 5.14 18.71
N GLY A 35 -26.86 5.70 18.05
CA GLY A 35 -26.94 5.81 16.60
C GLY A 35 -25.81 6.65 16.02
N ALA A 36 -25.47 7.78 16.64
CA ALA A 36 -24.35 8.62 16.22
C ALA A 36 -22.99 7.90 16.38
N CYS A 37 -22.78 7.17 17.48
CA CYS A 37 -21.57 6.39 17.72
C CYS A 37 -21.41 5.25 16.70
N ILE A 38 -22.49 4.50 16.44
CA ILE A 38 -22.48 3.40 15.45
C ILE A 38 -22.27 3.95 14.05
N GLY A 39 -23.01 5.01 13.67
CA GLY A 39 -22.86 5.68 12.37
C GLY A 39 -21.46 6.25 12.15
N GLY A 40 -20.90 6.90 13.18
CA GLY A 40 -19.53 7.42 13.15
C GLY A 40 -18.48 6.31 13.04
N GLY A 41 -18.63 5.22 13.79
CA GLY A 41 -17.76 4.05 13.72
C GLY A 41 -17.79 3.37 12.35
N LEU A 42 -18.98 3.20 11.77
CA LEU A 42 -19.16 2.69 10.41
C LEU A 42 -18.57 3.64 9.37
N LEU A 43 -18.70 4.96 9.54
CA LEU A 43 -18.11 5.96 8.64
C LEU A 43 -16.57 5.97 8.73
N ILE A 44 -16.00 5.84 9.93
CA ILE A 44 -14.55 5.73 10.14
C ILE A 44 -14.02 4.41 9.56
N SER A 45 -14.71 3.29 9.80
CA SER A 45 -14.36 1.99 9.21
C SER A 45 -14.48 2.01 7.68
N TRP A 46 -15.55 2.60 7.15
CA TRP A 46 -15.77 2.80 5.72
C TRP A 46 -14.69 3.70 5.11
N THR A 47 -14.30 4.78 5.77
CA THR A 47 -13.18 5.62 5.28
C THR A 47 -11.84 4.92 5.39
N TYR A 48 -11.61 4.09 6.42
CA TYR A 48 -10.41 3.24 6.54
C TYR A 48 -10.34 2.19 5.43
N GLN A 49 -11.41 1.45 5.17
CA GLN A 49 -11.48 0.44 4.11
C GLN A 49 -11.40 1.08 2.72
N LYS A 50 -12.10 2.21 2.50
CA LYS A 50 -12.22 2.86 1.19
C LYS A 50 -10.99 3.71 0.83
N ARG A 51 -10.07 3.98 1.78
CA ARG A 51 -8.78 4.67 1.53
C ARG A 51 -7.90 3.94 0.52
N TYR A 52 -7.95 2.61 0.48
CA TYR A 52 -7.25 1.80 -0.52
C TYR A 52 -7.87 1.87 -1.91
N ARG A 53 -9.19 2.16 -2.02
CA ARG A 53 -9.93 2.16 -3.29
C ARG A 53 -10.02 3.54 -3.95
N ILE A 54 -10.18 4.62 -3.18
CA ILE A 54 -10.36 6.00 -3.69
C ILE A 54 -9.04 6.65 -4.13
N ARG A 55 -7.90 6.23 -3.56
CA ARG A 55 -6.58 6.71 -4.00
C ARG A 55 -6.30 6.44 -5.49
N ARG A 56 -6.98 5.45 -6.09
CA ARG A 56 -6.74 5.02 -7.47
C ARG A 56 -6.82 6.19 -8.45
N ASN A 57 -7.90 6.98 -8.50
CA ASN A 57 -8.04 8.00 -9.56
C ASN A 57 -7.45 9.37 -9.20
N VAL A 58 -7.54 9.79 -7.93
CA VAL A 58 -7.06 11.11 -7.47
C VAL A 58 -5.54 11.18 -7.42
N TYR A 59 -4.86 10.07 -7.11
CA TYR A 59 -3.39 10.01 -7.10
C TYR A 59 -2.81 10.19 -8.52
N TYR A 60 -3.41 9.57 -9.54
CA TYR A 60 -2.98 9.75 -10.93
C TYR A 60 -3.08 11.21 -11.37
N LEU A 61 -4.16 11.89 -10.99
CA LEU A 61 -4.37 13.30 -11.32
C LEU A 61 -3.36 14.21 -10.60
N TRP A 62 -3.15 14.00 -9.29
CA TRP A 62 -2.19 14.78 -8.49
C TRP A 62 -0.72 14.55 -8.85
N ARG A 63 -0.38 13.40 -9.44
CA ARG A 63 0.98 13.10 -9.89
C ARG A 63 1.27 13.62 -11.29
N ARG A 64 0.26 13.77 -12.16
CA ARG A 64 0.43 14.52 -13.43
C ARG A 64 0.77 16.00 -13.17
N MET A 65 0.28 16.54 -12.06
CA MET A 65 0.51 17.94 -11.68
C MET A 65 1.87 18.18 -11.00
N ARG A 66 2.46 17.17 -10.34
CA ARG A 66 3.82 17.26 -9.80
C ARG A 66 4.82 16.81 -10.86
N GLY A 67 5.38 17.79 -11.55
CA GLY A 67 6.38 17.63 -12.61
C GLY A 67 7.40 16.53 -12.32
N ARG A 68 7.70 15.75 -13.37
CA ARG A 68 8.67 14.66 -13.34
C ARG A 68 10.03 15.18 -12.85
N THR A 69 10.41 14.86 -11.63
CA THR A 69 11.82 14.63 -11.36
C THR A 69 12.13 13.25 -11.89
N GLN A 70 12.57 13.20 -13.14
CA GLN A 70 13.33 12.08 -13.69
C GLN A 70 14.62 11.99 -12.87
N SER A 71 14.53 11.51 -11.63
CA SER A 71 15.71 11.04 -10.92
C SER A 71 16.20 9.87 -11.76
N GLU A 72 17.39 10.00 -12.34
CA GLU A 72 18.09 8.93 -13.03
C GLU A 72 17.88 7.62 -12.25
N SER A 73 17.00 6.80 -12.81
CA SER A 73 16.52 5.62 -12.13
C SER A 73 17.53 4.57 -12.45
N PHE A 74 18.58 4.47 -11.63
CA PHE A 74 19.54 3.36 -11.70
C PHE A 74 18.77 2.05 -11.53
N ARG A 75 18.37 1.46 -12.66
CA ARG A 75 17.75 0.15 -12.72
C ARG A 75 18.82 -0.89 -12.43
N ARG A 76 18.42 -1.91 -11.68
CA ARG A 76 19.33 -2.95 -11.21
C ARG A 76 18.70 -4.27 -11.55
N ASP A 77 19.44 -5.10 -12.29
CA ASP A 77 19.05 -6.48 -12.56
C ASP A 77 18.97 -7.23 -11.23
N LEU A 78 17.74 -7.40 -10.76
CA LEU A 78 17.40 -7.98 -9.47
C LEU A 78 16.19 -8.84 -9.75
N GLN A 79 16.39 -10.15 -9.68
CA GLN A 79 15.32 -11.13 -9.80
C GLN A 79 14.70 -11.35 -8.43
N ILE A 80 13.76 -10.49 -8.07
CA ILE A 80 13.00 -10.59 -6.83
C ILE A 80 11.64 -11.20 -7.17
N PRO A 81 11.21 -12.26 -6.46
CA PRO A 81 9.87 -12.78 -6.63
C PRO A 81 8.83 -11.72 -6.28
N VAL A 82 7.89 -11.49 -7.21
CA VAL A 82 6.77 -10.58 -7.04
C VAL A 82 5.47 -11.38 -7.13
N LEU A 83 4.62 -11.21 -6.14
CA LEU A 83 3.25 -11.71 -6.17
C LEU A 83 2.35 -10.58 -6.67
N ILE A 84 1.67 -10.82 -7.78
CA ILE A 84 0.65 -9.92 -8.30
C ILE A 84 -0.67 -10.27 -7.61
N VAL A 85 -1.19 -9.34 -6.83
CA VAL A 85 -2.44 -9.47 -6.09
C VAL A 85 -3.50 -8.70 -6.86
N THR A 86 -4.35 -9.42 -7.56
CA THR A 86 -5.47 -8.85 -8.32
C THR A 86 -6.75 -9.08 -7.53
N ALA A 87 -7.59 -8.04 -7.41
CA ALA A 87 -8.92 -8.20 -6.82
C ALA A 87 -9.69 -9.23 -7.65
N ALA A 88 -10.30 -10.20 -6.98
CA ALA A 88 -10.78 -11.50 -7.49
C ALA A 88 -11.80 -11.49 -8.65
N ALA A 89 -12.04 -10.35 -9.31
CA ALA A 89 -12.92 -10.23 -10.46
C ALA A 89 -12.19 -10.17 -11.83
N ALA A 90 -10.87 -9.93 -11.88
CA ALA A 90 -10.17 -9.72 -13.17
C ALA A 90 -9.19 -10.84 -13.56
N ARG A 91 -8.32 -11.28 -12.62
CA ARG A 91 -7.36 -12.38 -12.82
C ARG A 91 -7.03 -13.00 -11.45
N PRO A 92 -6.73 -14.32 -11.38
CA PRO A 92 -6.19 -14.91 -10.16
C PRO A 92 -4.82 -14.30 -9.83
N SER A 93 -4.51 -14.19 -8.54
CA SER A 93 -3.18 -13.78 -8.10
C SER A 93 -2.14 -14.78 -8.57
N HIS A 94 -1.03 -14.31 -9.15
CA HIS A 94 0.03 -15.19 -9.64
C HIS A 94 1.41 -14.68 -9.22
N ARG A 95 2.35 -15.61 -9.09
CA ARG A 95 3.75 -15.31 -8.81
C ARG A 95 4.48 -15.02 -10.12
N SER A 96 5.40 -14.08 -10.07
CA SER A 96 6.28 -13.70 -11.18
C SER A 96 7.63 -13.24 -10.62
N HIS A 97 8.55 -12.84 -11.49
CA HIS A 97 9.87 -12.36 -11.13
C HIS A 97 10.11 -10.99 -11.75
N THR A 98 10.74 -10.10 -10.99
CA THR A 98 11.28 -8.88 -11.56
C THR A 98 12.50 -9.19 -12.42
N VAL A 99 12.72 -8.46 -13.49
CA VAL A 99 13.99 -8.47 -14.23
C VAL A 99 14.89 -7.38 -13.66
N ASP A 100 14.33 -6.18 -13.54
CA ASP A 100 14.99 -5.04 -12.92
C ASP A 100 14.08 -4.38 -11.88
N ILE A 101 14.71 -3.69 -10.93
CA ILE A 101 14.01 -2.84 -9.97
C ILE A 101 14.76 -1.53 -9.76
N SER A 102 14.00 -0.46 -9.54
CA SER A 102 14.48 0.88 -9.21
C SER A 102 13.70 1.43 -8.02
N ARG A 103 13.98 2.69 -7.64
CA ARG A 103 13.21 3.38 -6.59
C ARG A 103 11.77 3.69 -7.00
N GLY A 104 11.51 3.80 -8.31
CA GLY A 104 10.24 4.29 -8.85
C GLY A 104 9.40 3.21 -9.53
N GLY A 105 9.94 2.02 -9.75
CA GLY A 105 9.26 0.97 -10.50
C GLY A 105 10.11 -0.28 -10.68
N MET A 106 9.55 -1.26 -11.37
CA MET A 106 10.20 -2.54 -11.71
C MET A 106 9.77 -3.01 -13.09
N TYR A 107 10.60 -3.82 -13.73
CA TYR A 107 10.20 -4.61 -14.88
C TYR A 107 9.85 -6.03 -14.44
N ILE A 108 8.70 -6.54 -14.87
CA ILE A 108 8.18 -7.86 -14.49
C ILE A 108 8.15 -8.76 -15.72
N LYS A 109 8.84 -9.90 -15.67
CA LYS A 109 8.77 -10.93 -16.72
C LYS A 109 7.46 -11.70 -16.58
N THR A 110 6.59 -11.60 -17.57
CA THR A 110 5.30 -12.30 -17.56
C THR A 110 4.87 -12.68 -18.97
N PRO A 111 4.36 -13.91 -19.19
CA PRO A 111 3.84 -14.31 -20.50
C PRO A 111 2.53 -13.60 -20.87
N GLN A 112 1.85 -12.98 -19.90
CA GLN A 112 0.58 -12.28 -20.09
C GLN A 112 0.66 -10.88 -19.45
N PRO A 113 1.38 -9.93 -20.09
CA PRO A 113 1.46 -8.57 -19.57
C PRO A 113 0.07 -7.93 -19.50
N TYR A 114 -0.10 -7.03 -18.53
CA TYR A 114 -1.36 -6.30 -18.38
C TYR A 114 -1.36 -5.13 -19.37
N PRO A 115 -2.53 -4.67 -19.85
CA PRO A 115 -2.61 -3.53 -20.76
C PRO A 115 -1.98 -2.27 -20.17
N LEU A 116 -1.48 -1.38 -21.03
CA LEU A 116 -0.99 -0.05 -20.62
C LEU A 116 -2.03 0.68 -19.75
N SER A 117 -1.55 1.41 -18.75
CA SER A 117 -2.38 2.12 -17.77
C SER A 117 -3.24 1.24 -16.86
N SER A 118 -3.10 -0.09 -16.92
CA SER A 118 -3.68 -0.99 -15.92
C SER A 118 -2.94 -0.85 -14.60
N SER A 119 -3.66 -0.96 -13.49
CA SER A 119 -3.05 -0.95 -12.15
C SER A 119 -3.43 -2.17 -11.34
N PHE A 120 -2.52 -2.63 -10.51
CA PHE A 120 -2.69 -3.84 -9.69
C PHE A 120 -1.93 -3.70 -8.38
N GLN A 121 -2.35 -4.45 -7.36
CA GLN A 121 -1.60 -4.56 -6.11
C GLN A 121 -0.48 -5.57 -6.29
N PHE A 122 0.67 -5.31 -5.68
CA PHE A 122 1.79 -6.24 -5.71
C PHE A 122 2.35 -6.43 -4.32
N ARG A 123 2.95 -7.60 -4.11
CA ARG A 123 3.76 -7.93 -2.94
C ARG A 123 5.13 -8.40 -3.41
N LEU A 124 6.16 -7.63 -3.12
CA LEU A 124 7.56 -7.94 -3.41
C LEU A 124 8.13 -8.77 -2.25
N LEU A 125 8.53 -10.01 -2.53
CA LEU A 125 8.98 -10.96 -1.52
C LEU A 125 10.50 -10.82 -1.31
N LEU A 126 10.87 -10.23 -0.18
CA LEU A 126 12.22 -9.76 0.11
C LEU A 126 12.89 -10.59 1.20
N ASP A 127 13.04 -11.91 1.04
CA ASP A 127 13.65 -12.78 2.05
C ASP A 127 15.08 -12.30 2.45
N PRO A 128 15.39 -12.10 3.76
CA PRO A 128 14.62 -12.40 4.99
C PRO A 128 13.76 -11.24 5.54
N GLU A 129 13.71 -10.11 4.85
CA GLU A 129 12.84 -9.00 5.22
C GLU A 129 11.35 -9.28 4.93
N PRO A 130 10.42 -8.65 5.69
CA PRO A 130 9.00 -8.78 5.41
C PRO A 130 8.65 -8.27 4.00
N PRO A 131 7.62 -8.81 3.34
CA PRO A 131 7.24 -8.36 2.02
C PRO A 131 6.94 -6.86 1.95
N LEU A 132 7.17 -6.29 0.77
CA LEU A 132 6.82 -4.91 0.48
C LEU A 132 5.56 -4.89 -0.38
N GLU A 133 4.55 -4.13 0.03
CA GLU A 133 3.25 -4.08 -0.63
C GLU A 133 2.97 -2.70 -1.21
N GLY A 134 2.34 -2.65 -2.37
CA GLY A 134 2.01 -1.40 -3.03
C GLY A 134 1.09 -1.56 -4.23
N ILE A 135 0.82 -0.43 -4.89
CA ILE A 135 0.08 -0.38 -6.15
C ILE A 135 1.06 -0.01 -7.26
N ALA A 136 1.02 -0.78 -8.34
CA ALA A 136 1.80 -0.58 -9.54
C ALA A 136 0.90 -0.18 -10.71
N LEU A 137 1.40 0.71 -11.58
CA LEU A 137 0.75 1.11 -12.84
C LEU A 137 1.60 0.67 -14.02
N VAL A 138 1.01 -0.01 -15.00
CA VAL A 138 1.70 -0.42 -16.22
C VAL A 138 2.01 0.81 -17.07
N ARG A 139 3.31 1.04 -17.32
CA ARG A 139 3.82 2.14 -18.14
C ARG A 139 4.42 1.68 -19.46
N TRP A 140 4.81 0.42 -19.53
CA TRP A 140 5.39 -0.16 -20.72
C TRP A 140 5.01 -1.63 -20.81
N VAL A 141 4.73 -2.09 -22.03
CA VAL A 141 4.36 -3.48 -22.32
C VAL A 141 5.26 -3.98 -23.44
N GLN A 142 5.90 -5.12 -23.19
CA GLN A 142 6.68 -5.86 -24.17
C GLN A 142 5.91 -7.14 -24.49
N GLY A 143 5.18 -7.12 -25.61
CA GLY A 143 4.28 -8.20 -26.03
C GLY A 143 5.00 -9.46 -26.54
N GLU A 144 6.25 -9.32 -26.96
CA GLU A 144 7.05 -10.38 -27.56
C GLU A 144 8.40 -10.50 -26.86
N GLU A 145 8.99 -11.70 -26.84
CA GLU A 145 10.33 -11.88 -26.31
C GLU A 145 11.36 -11.31 -27.29
N SER A 146 12.28 -10.47 -26.80
CA SER A 146 13.37 -9.89 -27.59
C SER A 146 14.73 -10.19 -26.97
N PRO A 147 15.83 -10.09 -27.74
CA PRO A 147 17.18 -10.34 -27.23
C PRO A 147 17.57 -9.40 -26.07
N THR A 148 16.96 -8.21 -26.02
CA THR A 148 17.26 -7.21 -25.00
C THR A 148 16.25 -7.21 -23.85
N HIS A 149 15.01 -7.65 -24.09
CA HIS A 149 13.95 -7.63 -23.10
C HIS A 149 13.06 -8.87 -23.21
N PRO A 150 12.92 -9.67 -22.14
CA PRO A 150 11.98 -10.77 -22.15
C PRO A 150 10.55 -10.23 -22.17
N LYS A 151 9.60 -11.03 -22.69
CA LYS A 151 8.18 -10.69 -22.68
C LYS A 151 7.71 -10.32 -21.26
N GLY A 152 7.02 -9.19 -21.13
CA GLY A 152 6.70 -8.65 -19.82
C GLY A 152 6.15 -7.24 -19.83
N MET A 153 6.25 -6.57 -18.68
CA MET A 153 5.75 -5.22 -18.50
C MET A 153 6.60 -4.40 -17.52
N GLY A 154 6.80 -3.14 -17.87
CA GLY A 154 7.40 -2.13 -16.99
C GLY A 154 6.32 -1.43 -16.19
N VAL A 155 6.49 -1.40 -14.87
CA VAL A 155 5.51 -0.82 -13.96
C VAL A 155 6.11 0.27 -13.08
N GLU A 156 5.31 1.28 -12.80
CA GLU A 156 5.63 2.41 -11.94
C GLU A 156 4.93 2.23 -10.58
N PHE A 157 5.66 2.44 -9.49
CA PHE A 157 5.08 2.43 -8.15
C PHE A 157 4.27 3.70 -7.95
N VAL A 158 2.95 3.53 -7.79
CA VAL A 158 2.00 4.64 -7.63
C VAL A 158 1.46 4.73 -6.22
N ASP A 159 1.38 3.63 -5.48
CA ASP A 159 1.24 3.71 -4.02
C ASP A 159 2.25 2.81 -3.34
N LEU A 160 2.99 3.39 -2.40
CA LEU A 160 3.95 2.70 -1.57
C LEU A 160 4.14 3.50 -0.28
N SER A 161 4.05 2.83 0.86
CA SER A 161 4.16 3.49 2.16
C SER A 161 5.52 4.21 2.31
N PRO A 162 5.63 5.34 3.05
CA PRO A 162 6.92 5.99 3.28
C PRO A 162 7.97 5.05 3.91
N ARG A 163 7.52 4.16 4.80
CA ARG A 163 8.33 3.10 5.41
C ARG A 163 8.91 2.19 4.33
N ASP A 164 8.06 1.67 3.44
CA ASP A 164 8.48 0.73 2.40
C ASP A 164 9.30 1.39 1.28
N LYS A 165 9.02 2.65 0.94
CA LYS A 165 9.88 3.47 0.06
C LYS A 165 11.31 3.56 0.60
N ASN A 166 11.45 3.78 1.91
CA ASN A 166 12.75 3.84 2.56
C ASN A 166 13.45 2.47 2.58
N ARG A 167 12.71 1.39 2.82
CA ARG A 167 13.23 0.02 2.77
C ARG A 167 13.71 -0.35 1.36
N LEU A 168 12.88 -0.13 0.34
CA LEU A 168 13.24 -0.31 -1.06
C LEU A 168 14.52 0.45 -1.42
N ARG A 169 14.64 1.70 -1.00
CA ARG A 169 15.85 2.51 -1.22
C ARG A 169 17.09 1.88 -0.59
N LYS A 170 16.98 1.30 0.62
CA LYS A 170 18.09 0.61 1.28
C LYS A 170 18.49 -0.66 0.52
N ILE A 171 17.52 -1.47 0.10
CA ILE A 171 17.74 -2.73 -0.63
C ILE A 171 18.42 -2.47 -1.99
N VAL A 172 17.89 -1.51 -2.76
CA VAL A 172 18.48 -1.13 -4.05
C VAL A 172 19.91 -0.60 -3.87
N LYS A 173 20.22 0.08 -2.76
CA LYS A 173 21.58 0.57 -2.47
C LYS A 173 22.54 -0.50 -1.95
N SER A 174 22.10 -1.40 -1.07
CA SER A 174 22.97 -2.42 -0.46
C SER A 174 23.48 -3.42 -1.50
N ARG A 175 22.62 -3.83 -2.43
CA ARG A 175 22.95 -4.77 -3.51
C ARG A 175 23.94 -4.17 -4.53
N GLN A 176 23.99 -2.84 -4.68
CA GLN A 176 25.00 -2.15 -5.52
C GLN A 176 26.41 -2.30 -4.97
N LYS A 177 26.55 -2.18 -3.64
CA LYS A 177 27.84 -2.31 -2.96
C LYS A 177 28.39 -3.73 -3.08
N GLN A 178 27.53 -4.75 -3.09
CA GLN A 178 27.96 -6.15 -3.26
C GLN A 178 28.51 -6.43 -4.67
N LYS A 179 27.84 -5.98 -5.75
CA LYS A 179 28.36 -6.14 -7.12
C LYS A 179 29.73 -5.47 -7.31
N LYS A 180 29.96 -4.29 -6.72
CA LYS A 180 31.26 -3.58 -6.78
C LYS A 180 32.36 -4.27 -5.96
N LYS A 181 32.01 -4.99 -4.90
CA LYS A 181 32.98 -5.68 -4.01
C LYS A 181 33.40 -7.06 -4.51
N ARG A 182 32.69 -7.66 -5.46
CA ARG A 182 33.17 -8.87 -6.17
C ARG A 182 34.12 -8.41 -7.28
N PRO A 183 35.46 -8.54 -7.12
CA PRO A 183 36.38 -8.20 -8.19
C PRO A 183 36.13 -9.10 -9.41
N LEU A 184 36.36 -8.57 -10.61
CA LEU A 184 36.16 -9.24 -11.90
C LEU A 184 37.03 -10.49 -12.14
N ASN A 185 37.83 -10.92 -11.15
CA ASN A 185 38.84 -11.99 -11.27
C ASN A 185 38.31 -13.41 -10.96
N ALA A 186 37.08 -13.74 -11.34
CA ALA A 186 36.52 -15.08 -11.10
C ALA A 186 35.85 -15.70 -12.34
N ARG A 187 36.22 -15.28 -13.56
CA ARG A 187 35.77 -15.89 -14.83
C ARG A 187 36.92 -16.26 -15.74
N GLY A 188 37.95 -16.88 -15.17
CA GLY A 188 39.11 -17.36 -15.90
C GLY A 188 39.84 -18.41 -15.08
N ALA A 189 39.23 -19.58 -14.97
CA ALA A 189 39.87 -20.86 -14.64
C ALA A 189 39.00 -21.95 -15.26
#